data_AF-A0A9P5LCQ0-F1
#
_entry.id   AF-A0A9P5LCQ0-F1
#
_cell.length_a   1.000
_cell.length_b   1.000
_cell.length_c   1.000
_cell.angle_alpha   90.00
_cell.angle_beta   90.00
_cell.angle_gamma   90.00
#
_symmetry.space_group_name_H-M   'P 1'
#
loop_
_entity.id
_entity.type
_entity.pdbx_description
1 polymer ?
#
loop_
_entity_poly.entity_id
_entity_poly.type
_entity_poly.pdbx_seq_one_letter_code
_entity_poly.pdbx_strand_id
1 'polypeptide(L)'
;MQLINAILALSSLAGLTSAAPIAEENTVGERGYTFPADFRCKAACRWIDENYDTEPYCDTYLFTIFFDQCPSCAKTYNIWDTYSEAVEAAATKCGYPVPVPSASGTA
;
A
#
# COMPACT_ATOMS: atom_id res chain seq x y z
N MET A 1 -18.04 -21.33 66.03
CA MET A 1 -17.14 -21.71 64.91
C MET A 1 -17.76 -22.94 64.26
N GLN A 2 -18.02 -23.10 62.96
CA GLN A 2 -17.93 -22.33 61.72
C GLN A 2 -18.97 -23.02 60.78
N LEU A 3 -19.73 -22.26 60.00
CA LEU A 3 -20.35 -22.80 58.77
C LEU A 3 -19.72 -22.05 57.61
N ILE A 4 -18.97 -22.79 56.80
CA ILE A 4 -18.15 -22.31 55.70
C ILE A 4 -19.06 -22.27 54.47
N ASN A 5 -19.38 -21.07 53.97
CA ASN A 5 -20.05 -20.91 52.68
C ASN A 5 -19.03 -21.07 51.55
N ALA A 6 -19.15 -22.14 50.78
CA ALA A 6 -18.44 -22.32 49.52
C ALA A 6 -19.23 -21.63 48.40
N ILE A 7 -18.71 -20.51 47.87
CA ILE A 7 -19.22 -19.87 46.65
C ILE A 7 -18.34 -20.33 45.49
N LEU A 8 -18.93 -21.09 44.57
CA LEU A 8 -18.30 -21.53 43.33
C LEU A 8 -18.29 -20.39 42.31
N ALA A 9 -17.14 -20.23 41.67
CA ALA A 9 -16.77 -19.23 40.67
C ALA A 9 -17.60 -19.30 39.39
N LEU A 10 -17.75 -18.16 38.71
CA LEU A 10 -18.02 -18.08 37.27
C LEU A 10 -17.54 -16.74 36.71
N SER A 11 -16.97 -16.80 35.50
CA SER A 11 -16.75 -15.73 34.50
C SER A 11 -15.62 -14.72 34.81
N SER A 12 -14.69 -14.40 33.91
CA SER A 12 -14.81 -14.33 32.44
C SER A 12 -13.45 -14.60 31.78
N LEU A 13 -13.43 -15.34 30.67
CA LEU A 13 -12.31 -15.29 29.74
C LEU A 13 -12.39 -13.94 29.03
N ALA A 14 -11.55 -12.98 29.41
CA ALA A 14 -11.29 -11.83 28.56
C ALA A 14 -10.57 -12.34 27.32
N GLY A 15 -11.33 -12.51 26.23
CA GLY A 15 -10.78 -12.83 24.93
C GLY A 15 -9.81 -11.74 24.52
N LEU A 16 -8.53 -12.09 24.36
CA LEU A 16 -7.62 -11.24 23.61
C LEU A 16 -8.08 -11.28 22.16
N THR A 17 -8.65 -10.16 21.72
CA THR A 17 -8.91 -9.86 20.33
C THR A 17 -7.67 -10.16 19.51
N SER A 18 -7.72 -11.20 18.68
CA SER A 18 -6.76 -11.38 17.62
C SER A 18 -6.89 -10.16 16.71
N ALA A 19 -5.88 -9.29 16.69
CA ALA A 19 -5.74 -8.30 15.63
C ALA A 19 -5.73 -9.08 14.32
N ALA A 20 -6.84 -9.01 13.58
CA ALA A 20 -6.89 -9.54 12.22
C ALA A 20 -5.82 -8.77 11.43
N PRO A 21 -4.94 -9.46 10.68
CA PRO A 21 -4.11 -8.74 9.72
C PRO A 21 -5.06 -8.01 8.76
N ILE A 22 -4.82 -6.72 8.60
CA ILE A 22 -5.40 -5.88 7.55
C ILE A 22 -5.43 -6.69 6.26
N ALA A 23 -6.63 -6.99 5.77
CA ALA A 23 -6.82 -7.60 4.47
C ALA A 23 -6.38 -6.55 3.44
N GLU A 24 -5.15 -6.69 2.96
CA GLU A 24 -4.63 -5.94 1.82
C GLU A 24 -5.59 -6.17 0.64
N GLU A 25 -6.21 -5.10 0.15
CA GLU A 25 -7.18 -5.19 -0.96
C GLU A 25 -6.43 -5.61 -2.22
N ASN A 26 -6.48 -6.91 -2.46
CA ASN A 26 -5.87 -7.59 -3.57
C ASN A 26 -6.81 -7.44 -4.79
N THR A 27 -6.59 -6.42 -5.64
CA THR A 27 -7.27 -6.32 -6.94
C THR A 27 -7.00 -7.56 -7.78
N VAL A 28 -8.06 -8.30 -8.10
CA VAL A 28 -8.05 -9.54 -8.88
C VAL A 28 -7.64 -9.25 -10.33
N GLY A 29 -6.51 -9.81 -10.76
CA GLY A 29 -6.18 -9.94 -12.19
C GLY A 29 -6.91 -11.12 -12.82
N GLU A 30 -7.27 -11.02 -14.11
CA GLU A 30 -8.11 -11.97 -14.89
C GLU A 30 -7.56 -13.41 -15.06
N ARG A 31 -6.61 -13.85 -14.23
CA ARG A 31 -6.19 -15.26 -14.05
C ARG A 31 -5.97 -15.63 -12.58
N GLY A 32 -6.77 -15.11 -11.66
CA GLY A 32 -6.86 -15.60 -10.27
C GLY A 32 -5.58 -15.49 -9.42
N TYR A 33 -4.52 -14.87 -9.95
CA TYR A 33 -3.31 -14.56 -9.21
C TYR A 33 -3.35 -13.08 -8.88
N THR A 34 -3.51 -12.76 -7.59
CA THR A 34 -3.28 -11.40 -7.12
C THR A 34 -1.87 -11.28 -6.63
N PHE A 35 -1.15 -10.31 -7.17
CA PHE A 35 0.15 -9.92 -6.66
C PHE A 35 -0.01 -9.20 -5.32
N PRO A 36 0.87 -9.47 -4.34
CA PRO A 36 0.97 -8.67 -3.13
C PRO A 36 1.02 -7.17 -3.46
N ALA A 37 0.40 -6.31 -2.64
CA ALA A 37 0.36 -4.89 -2.93
C ALA A 37 1.73 -4.23 -2.80
N ASP A 38 2.66 -4.79 -2.03
CA ASP A 38 4.07 -4.35 -2.03
C ASP A 38 4.72 -4.57 -3.41
N PHE A 39 4.46 -5.74 -4.03
CA PHE A 39 4.93 -6.06 -5.37
C PHE A 39 4.33 -5.11 -6.40
N ARG A 40 3.01 -4.86 -6.33
CA ARG A 40 2.33 -3.93 -7.23
C ARG A 40 2.87 -2.50 -7.12
N CYS A 41 3.10 -2.04 -5.89
CA CYS A 41 3.66 -0.73 -5.62
C CYS A 41 5.05 -0.56 -6.25
N LYS A 42 5.94 -1.53 -5.99
CA LYS A 42 7.29 -1.56 -6.56
C LYS A 42 7.25 -1.62 -8.09
N ALA A 43 6.34 -2.42 -8.67
CA ALA A 43 6.20 -2.53 -10.11
C ALA A 43 5.76 -1.20 -10.75
N ALA A 44 4.81 -0.49 -10.14
CA ALA A 44 4.38 0.82 -10.62
C ALA A 44 5.53 1.85 -10.59
N CYS A 45 6.24 1.96 -9.46
CA CYS A 45 7.36 2.88 -9.33
C CYS A 45 8.53 2.55 -10.26
N ARG A 46 8.89 1.25 -10.38
CA ARG A 46 9.93 0.79 -11.29
C ARG A 46 9.58 1.06 -12.75
N TRP A 47 8.31 0.92 -13.12
CA TRP A 47 7.88 1.23 -14.48
C TRP A 47 8.10 2.71 -14.80
N ILE A 48 7.83 3.64 -13.87
CA ILE A 48 8.14 5.06 -14.05
C ILE A 48 9.64 5.26 -14.27
N ASP A 49 10.47 4.72 -13.37
CA ASP A 49 11.93 4.81 -13.41
C ASP A 49 12.53 4.33 -14.74
N GLU A 50 12.02 3.22 -15.28
CA GLU A 50 12.51 2.67 -16.54
C GLU A 50 12.04 3.43 -17.79
N ASN A 51 10.95 4.19 -17.70
CA ASN A 51 10.26 4.71 -18.88
C ASN A 51 10.15 6.23 -18.96
N TYR A 52 10.39 7.00 -17.89
CA TYR A 52 10.15 8.44 -17.88
C TYR A 52 10.91 9.20 -18.98
N ASP A 53 12.07 8.69 -19.41
CA ASP A 53 12.86 9.27 -20.49
C ASP A 53 12.49 8.79 -21.90
N THR A 54 11.67 7.75 -22.02
CA THR A 54 11.23 7.22 -23.33
C THR A 54 10.12 8.07 -23.95
N GLU A 55 9.96 8.01 -25.27
CA GLU A 55 8.83 8.62 -25.98
C GLU A 55 8.16 7.59 -26.89
N PRO A 56 6.82 7.60 -27.02
CA PRO A 56 5.86 8.44 -26.30
C PRO A 56 5.56 7.88 -24.89
N TYR A 57 5.71 8.71 -23.85
CA TYR A 57 5.51 8.29 -22.45
C TYR A 57 4.32 8.98 -21.78
N CYS A 58 4.27 10.32 -21.84
CA CYS A 58 3.31 11.13 -21.08
C CYS A 58 1.84 10.90 -21.45
N ASP A 59 1.55 10.56 -22.71
CA ASP A 59 0.17 10.33 -23.19
C ASP A 59 -0.25 8.87 -23.11
N THR A 60 0.55 8.01 -22.47
CA THR A 60 0.23 6.59 -22.36
C THR A 60 -0.71 6.32 -21.20
N TYR A 61 -1.61 5.37 -21.40
CA TYR A 61 -2.46 4.84 -20.33
C TYR A 61 -1.62 4.28 -19.17
N LEU A 62 -0.48 3.65 -19.48
CA LEU A 62 0.44 3.11 -18.48
C LEU A 62 1.04 4.21 -17.59
N PHE A 63 1.46 5.34 -18.17
CA PHE A 63 1.92 6.48 -17.39
C PHE A 63 0.85 6.95 -16.42
N THR A 64 -0.37 7.18 -16.91
CA THR A 64 -1.47 7.66 -16.06
C THR A 64 -1.72 6.73 -14.86
N ILE A 65 -1.76 5.42 -15.09
CA ILE A 65 -1.97 4.44 -14.01
C ILE A 65 -0.80 4.44 -13.03
N PHE A 66 0.42 4.28 -13.52
CA PHE A 66 1.56 4.03 -12.65
C PHE A 66 2.01 5.29 -11.92
N PHE A 67 1.85 6.46 -12.54
CA PHE A 67 2.13 7.76 -11.94
C PHE A 67 1.17 8.07 -10.77
N ASP A 68 -0.07 7.61 -10.82
CA ASP A 68 -1.00 7.68 -9.68
C ASP A 68 -0.67 6.61 -8.61
N GLN A 69 -0.42 5.38 -9.05
CA GLN A 69 -0.20 4.25 -8.14
C GLN A 69 1.10 4.37 -7.34
N CYS A 70 2.23 4.73 -7.95
CA CYS A 70 3.52 4.77 -7.26
C CYS A 70 3.51 5.65 -5.99
N PRO A 71 3.22 6.97 -6.05
CA PRO A 71 3.23 7.83 -4.87
C PRO A 71 2.16 7.45 -3.84
N SER A 72 1.09 6.75 -4.23
CA SER A 72 0.01 6.36 -3.31
C SER A 72 0.45 5.35 -2.24
N CYS A 73 1.46 4.52 -2.53
CA CYS A 73 1.90 3.42 -1.67
C CYS A 73 3.39 3.48 -1.31
N ALA A 74 4.16 4.39 -1.91
CA ALA A 74 5.61 4.43 -1.78
C ALA A 74 6.12 4.67 -0.35
N LYS A 75 5.43 5.48 0.47
CA LYS A 75 5.81 5.61 1.90
C LYS A 75 5.49 4.35 2.70
N THR A 76 4.36 3.70 2.42
CA THR A 76 3.91 2.50 3.14
C THR A 76 4.93 1.38 3.05
N TYR A 77 5.53 1.21 1.88
CA TYR A 77 6.55 0.19 1.66
C TYR A 77 7.98 0.72 1.78
N ASN A 78 8.15 1.97 2.24
CA ASN A 78 9.45 2.62 2.42
C ASN A 78 10.34 2.57 1.17
N ILE A 79 9.75 2.86 0.00
CA ILE A 79 10.43 2.85 -1.31
C ILE A 79 10.45 4.23 -1.98
N TRP A 80 9.84 5.26 -1.38
CA TRP A 80 9.78 6.58 -2.01
C TRP A 80 11.16 7.13 -2.35
N ASP A 81 12.11 7.07 -1.42
CA ASP A 81 13.46 7.61 -1.63
C ASP A 81 14.20 6.90 -2.78
N THR A 82 13.82 5.67 -3.12
CA THR A 82 14.38 4.95 -4.28
C THR A 82 13.87 5.50 -5.61
N TYR A 83 12.64 6.00 -5.66
CA TYR A 83 11.95 6.32 -6.92
C TYR A 83 11.55 7.80 -7.06
N SER A 84 11.73 8.62 -6.02
CA SER A 84 11.25 10.00 -5.98
C SER A 84 11.83 10.85 -7.11
N GLU A 85 13.11 10.68 -7.43
CA GLU A 85 13.78 11.42 -8.49
C GLU A 85 13.15 11.14 -9.86
N ALA A 86 12.92 9.86 -10.19
CA ALA A 86 12.26 9.47 -11.43
C ALA A 86 10.81 9.97 -11.50
N VAL A 87 10.08 9.92 -10.39
CA VAL A 87 8.71 10.42 -10.32
C VAL A 87 8.66 11.94 -10.50
N GLU A 88 9.59 12.68 -9.89
CA GLU A 88 9.72 14.14 -10.05
C GLU A 88 10.10 14.53 -11.48
N ALA A 89 11.04 13.78 -12.09
CA ALA A 89 11.44 13.96 -13.47
C ALA A 89 10.26 13.70 -14.43
N ALA A 90 9.53 12.60 -14.22
CA ALA A 90 8.33 12.28 -14.97
C ALA A 90 7.25 13.37 -14.86
N ALA A 91 7.00 13.85 -13.63
CA ALA A 91 6.04 14.92 -13.38
C ALA A 91 6.39 16.18 -14.17
N THR A 92 7.65 16.62 -14.05
CA THR A 92 8.17 17.82 -14.71
C THR A 92 8.10 17.69 -16.23
N LYS A 93 8.56 16.56 -16.77
CA LYS A 93 8.57 16.30 -18.22
C LYS A 93 7.15 16.29 -18.80
N CYS A 94 6.21 15.66 -18.10
CA CYS A 94 4.84 15.49 -18.57
C CYS A 94 3.91 16.65 -18.20
N GLY A 95 4.39 17.68 -17.49
CA GLY A 95 3.56 18.82 -17.07
C GLY A 95 2.56 18.47 -15.96
N TYR A 96 2.85 17.44 -15.17
CA TYR A 96 2.08 17.04 -14.00
C TYR A 96 2.64 17.69 -12.73
N PRO A 97 1.81 17.94 -11.71
CA PRO A 97 2.31 18.35 -10.41
C PRO A 97 3.21 17.26 -9.83
N VAL A 98 4.31 17.67 -9.19
CA VAL A 98 5.17 16.76 -8.44
C VAL A 98 4.35 16.15 -7.29
N PRO A 99 4.19 14.82 -7.26
CA PRO A 99 3.37 14.19 -6.23
C PRO A 99 4.13 14.13 -4.91
N VAL A 100 3.41 14.38 -3.82
CA VAL A 100 3.89 14.06 -2.46
C VAL A 100 3.45 12.64 -2.15
N PRO A 101 4.36 11.74 -1.77
CA PRO A 101 3.99 10.37 -1.50
C PRO A 101 3.07 10.30 -0.28
N SER A 102 2.00 9.53 -0.39
CA SER A 102 1.04 9.37 0.68
C SER A 102 1.60 8.41 1.73
N ALA A 103 1.52 8.80 3.01
CA ALA A 103 1.58 7.81 4.07
C ALA A 103 0.28 7.01 4.00
N SER A 104 0.33 5.67 4.10
CA SER A 104 -0.87 4.84 4.13
C SER A 104 -1.91 5.44 5.06
N GLY A 105 -3.08 5.77 4.50
CA GLY A 105 -4.24 6.15 5.27
C GLY A 105 -4.72 4.94 6.06
N THR A 106 -4.76 5.07 7.38
CA THR A 106 -5.72 4.35 8.20
C THR A 106 -7.12 4.67 7.66
N ALA A 107 -7.79 3.66 7.14
CA ALA A 107 -9.24 3.66 6.94
C ALA A 107 -9.84 2.61 7.86
#